data_AF-A0A367Z3W3-F1
#
_entry.id   AF-A0A367Z3W3-F1
#
_cell.length_a   1.000
_cell.length_b   1.000
_cell.length_c   1.000
_cell.angle_alpha   90.00
_cell.angle_beta   90.00
_cell.angle_gamma   90.00
#
_symmetry.space_group_name_H-M   'P 1'
#
loop_
_entity.id
_entity.type
_entity.pdbx_description
1 polymer ?
#
loop_
_entity_poly.entity_id
_entity_poly.type
_entity_poly.pdbx_seq_one_letter_code
_entity_poly.pdbx_strand_id
1 'polypeptide(L)' 'MLAKAKMTINVTASVKKRASQFLQHGIKPLDALHLALAEASKVDYFCTCDDQLARRAKRISDLQVKVISPLDLIQEIEQ' A
#
# COMPACT_ATOMS: atom_id res chain seq x y z
N MET A 1 11.32 9.32 9.87
CA MET A 1 10.69 8.73 8.67
C MET A 1 10.16 9.80 7.72
N LEU A 2 9.48 10.86 8.18
CA LEU A 2 9.02 11.95 7.29
C LEU A 2 10.16 12.82 6.70
N ALA A 3 11.20 13.12 7.49
CA ALA A 3 12.31 13.99 7.05
C ALA A 3 13.15 13.43 5.87
N LYS A 4 12.99 12.15 5.52
CA LYS A 4 13.68 11.51 4.39
C LYS A 4 12.75 11.23 3.20
N ALA A 5 11.49 11.66 3.27
CA ALA A 5 10.54 11.45 2.19
C ALA A 5 10.91 12.32 0.98
N LYS A 6 10.93 11.71 -0.21
CA LYS A 6 11.16 12.43 -1.47
C LYS A 6 9.89 13.10 -1.99
N MET A 7 8.72 12.59 -1.62
CA MET A 7 7.43 13.06 -2.09
C MET A 7 6.38 12.84 -1.00
N THR A 8 5.44 13.78 -0.91
CA THR A 8 4.23 13.66 -0.11
C THR A 8 3.03 13.79 -1.04
N ILE A 9 2.01 12.98 -0.79
CA ILE A 9 0.82 12.87 -1.63
C ILE A 9 -0.42 13.23 -0.81
N ASN A 10 -1.32 14.00 -1.43
CA ASN A 10 -2.54 14.43 -0.78
C ASN A 10 -3.67 13.41 -0.98
N VAL A 11 -4.53 13.29 0.02
CA VAL A 11 -5.74 12.47 -0.08
C VAL A 11 -6.77 13.17 -0.95
N THR A 12 -7.00 12.64 -2.15
CA THR A 12 -8.02 13.13 -3.08
C THR A 12 -9.33 12.34 -2.93
N ALA A 13 -10.41 12.82 -3.58
CA ALA A 13 -11.68 12.10 -3.61
C ALA A 13 -11.56 10.73 -4.30
N SER A 14 -10.74 10.61 -5.35
CA SER A 14 -10.51 9.33 -6.04
C SER A 14 -9.78 8.32 -5.15
N VAL A 15 -8.79 8.78 -4.39
CA VAL A 15 -8.10 7.96 -3.38
C VAL A 15 -9.07 7.47 -2.31
N LYS A 16 -9.93 8.35 -1.78
CA LYS A 16 -10.94 7.95 -0.78
C LYS A 16 -11.89 6.89 -1.35
N LYS A 17 -12.34 7.07 -2.59
CA LYS A 17 -13.21 6.10 -3.28
C LYS A 17 -12.52 4.74 -3.43
N ARG A 18 -11.24 4.72 -3.81
CA ARG A 18 -10.46 3.48 -3.93
C ARG A 18 -10.24 2.82 -2.57
N ALA A 19 -9.93 3.59 -1.53
CA ALA A 19 -9.82 3.09 -0.17
C ALA A 19 -11.12 2.43 0.32
N SER A 20 -12.29 2.99 0.00
CA SER A 20 -13.59 2.37 0.31
C SER A 20 -13.80 1.00 -0.34
N GLN A 21 -13.19 0.74 -1.51
CA GLN A 21 -13.24 -0.58 -2.14
C GLN A 21 -12.42 -1.60 -1.33
N PHE A 22 -11.24 -1.20 -0.82
CA PHE A 22 -10.41 -2.06 0.01
C PHE A 22 -11.02 -2.43 1.36
N LEU A 23 -11.93 -1.61 1.90
CA LEU A 23 -12.69 -1.96 3.10
C LEU A 23 -13.49 -3.26 2.92
N GLN A 24 -14.01 -3.50 1.71
CA GLN A 24 -14.79 -4.71 1.39
C GLN A 24 -13.93 -5.98 1.43
N HIS A 25 -12.61 -5.84 1.29
CA HIS A 25 -11.63 -6.91 1.45
C HIS A 25 -11.15 -7.08 2.89
N GLY A 26 -11.81 -6.41 3.85
CA GLY A 26 -11.46 -6.46 5.27
C GLY A 26 -10.18 -5.70 5.62
N ILE A 27 -9.70 -4.79 4.75
CA ILE A 27 -8.57 -3.90 5.09
C ILE A 27 -9.09 -2.78 6.00
N LYS A 28 -8.33 -2.44 7.05
CA LYS A 28 -8.72 -1.40 8.01
C LYS A 28 -8.69 -0.02 7.33
N PRO A 29 -9.46 0.98 7.82
CA PRO A 29 -9.62 2.27 7.14
C PRO A 29 -8.33 3.02 6.81
N LEU A 30 -7.39 3.09 7.76
CA LEU A 30 -6.13 3.79 7.55
C LEU A 30 -5.22 3.04 6.58
N ASP A 31 -5.16 1.71 6.68
CA ASP A 31 -4.37 0.87 5.79
C ASP A 31 -4.91 0.89 4.35
N ALA A 32 -6.23 0.88 4.21
CA ALA A 32 -6.90 1.02 2.92
C ALA A 32 -6.56 2.36 2.26
N LEU A 33 -6.48 3.44 3.06
CA LEU A 33 -6.08 4.74 2.58
C LEU A 33 -4.62 4.75 2.12
N HIS A 34 -3.70 4.19 2.92
CA HIS A 34 -2.29 4.07 2.53
C HIS A 34 -2.10 3.23 1.26
N LEU A 35 -2.85 2.14 1.12
CA LEU A 35 -2.78 1.27 -0.05
C LEU A 35 -3.29 1.99 -1.31
N ALA A 36 -4.41 2.70 -1.21
CA ALA A 36 -4.96 3.49 -2.32
C ALA A 36 -4.03 4.63 -2.73
N LEU A 37 -3.37 5.26 -1.76
CA LEU A 37 -2.34 6.28 -1.99
C LEU A 37 -1.12 5.71 -2.71
N ALA A 38 -0.64 4.54 -2.32
CA ALA A 38 0.46 3.85 -2.97
C ALA A 38 0.12 3.49 -4.43
N GLU A 39 -1.07 2.92 -4.65
CA GLU A 39 -1.59 2.60 -5.98
C GLU A 39 -1.72 3.85 -6.86
N ALA A 40 -2.29 4.94 -6.33
CA ALA A 40 -2.45 6.20 -7.06
C ALA A 40 -1.11 6.86 -7.42
N SER A 41 -0.08 6.62 -6.62
CA SER A 41 1.27 7.17 -6.83
C SER A 41 2.14 6.30 -7.73
N LYS A 42 1.63 5.13 -8.17
CA LYS A 42 2.34 4.19 -9.04
C LYS A 42 3.73 3.81 -8.51
N VAL A 43 3.83 3.62 -7.20
CA VAL A 43 5.07 3.15 -6.58
C VAL A 43 5.26 1.67 -6.89
N ASP A 44 6.51 1.23 -6.99
CA ASP A 44 6.82 -0.18 -7.25
C ASP A 44 6.42 -1.07 -6.06
N TYR A 45 6.67 -0.58 -4.83
CA TYR A 45 6.45 -1.34 -3.60
C TYR A 45 5.70 -0.53 -2.54
N PHE A 46 4.74 -1.18 -1.89
CA PHE A 46 4.17 -0.75 -0.62
C PHE A 46 4.73 -1.64 0.50
N CYS A 47 5.68 -1.12 1.25
CA CYS A 47 6.38 -1.84 2.31
C CYS A 47 5.63 -1.73 3.65
N THR A 48 5.33 -2.86 4.28
CA THR A 48 4.65 -2.90 5.60
C THR A 48 5.15 -4.02 6.49
N CYS A 49 5.22 -3.76 7.80
CA CYS A 49 5.51 -4.77 8.82
C CYS A 49 4.24 -5.52 9.31
N ASP A 50 3.05 -5.13 8.85
CA ASP A 50 1.79 -5.79 9.24
C ASP A 50 1.49 -6.97 8.30
N ASP A 51 1.76 -8.18 8.80
CA ASP A 51 1.50 -9.43 8.08
C ASP A 51 0.02 -9.62 7.71
N GLN A 52 -0.92 -9.14 8.53
CA GLN A 52 -2.34 -9.26 8.21
C GLN A 52 -2.70 -8.36 7.03
N LEU A 53 -2.16 -7.14 6.99
CA LEU A 53 -2.33 -6.24 5.86
C LEU A 53 -1.72 -6.84 4.59
N ALA A 54 -0.47 -7.32 4.66
CA ALA A 54 0.21 -7.92 3.51
C ALA A 54 -0.57 -9.13 2.97
N ARG A 55 -1.07 -10.01 3.84
CA ARG A 55 -1.87 -11.18 3.44
C ARG A 55 -3.21 -10.79 2.83
N ARG A 56 -3.89 -9.78 3.36
CA ARG A 56 -5.19 -9.31 2.82
C ARG A 56 -5.00 -8.61 1.48
N ALA A 57 -3.99 -7.77 1.33
CA ALA A 57 -3.69 -7.07 0.09
C ALA A 57 -3.34 -8.03 -1.06
N LYS A 58 -2.61 -9.12 -0.79
CA LYS A 58 -2.33 -10.17 -1.77
C LYS A 58 -3.58 -10.88 -2.32
N ARG A 59 -4.73 -10.78 -1.65
CA ARG A 59 -6.01 -11.36 -2.11
C ARG A 59 -6.80 -10.42 -3.03
N ILE A 60 -6.36 -9.17 -3.18
CA ILE A 60 -7.01 -8.18 -4.04
C ILE A 60 -6.42 -8.33 -5.43
N SER A 61 -7.23 -8.84 -6.36
CA SER A 61 -6.79 -9.25 -7.69
C SER A 61 -6.42 -8.07 -8.60
N ASP A 62 -7.07 -6.93 -8.40
CA ASP A 62 -6.94 -5.72 -9.20
C ASP A 62 -5.99 -4.68 -8.57
N LEU A 63 -5.25 -5.06 -7.52
CA LEU A 63 -4.30 -4.18 -6.84
C LEU A 63 -3.08 -3.91 -7.72
N GLN A 64 -2.84 -2.64 -8.07
CA GLN A 64 -1.74 -2.27 -8.98
C GLN A 64 -0.40 -1.98 -8.27
N VAL A 65 -0.26 -2.32 -6.98
CA VAL A 65 0.98 -2.10 -6.21
C VAL A 65 1.40 -3.38 -5.49
N LYS A 66 2.70 -3.67 -5.51
CA LYS A 66 3.25 -4.85 -4.83
C LYS A 66 3.39 -4.59 -3.33
N VAL A 67 2.62 -5.32 -2.52
CA VAL A 67 2.74 -5.25 -1.06
C VAL A 67 3.78 -6.25 -0.57
N ILE A 68 4.78 -5.75 0.16
CA ILE A 68 5.97 -6.50 0.54
C ILE A 68 6.37 -6.21 1.98
N SER A 69 6.99 -7.17 2.67
CA SER A 69 7.58 -6.92 3.99
C SER A 69 8.95 -6.26 3.86
N PRO A 70 9.47 -5.55 4.88
CA PRO A 70 10.82 -4.99 4.81
C PRO A 70 11.90 -6.04 4.57
N LEU A 71 11.74 -7.24 5.14
CA LEU A 71 12.70 -8.32 4.98
C LEU A 71 12.72 -8.83 3.52
N ASP A 72 11.53 -9.09 2.97
CA ASP A 72 11.41 -9.52 1.57
C ASP A 72 11.89 -8.43 0.60
N LEU A 73 11.65 -7.16 0.93
CA LEU A 73 12.09 -6.03 0.11
C LEU A 73 13.62 -5.95 0.02
N ILE A 74 14.34 -6.15 1.14
CA ILE A 74 15.81 -6.17 1.15
C ILE A 74 16.30 -7.29 0.22
N GLN A 75 15.71 -8.48 0.30
CA GLN A 75 16.09 -9.60 -0.56
C GLN A 75 15.81 -9.33 -2.05
N GLU A 76 14.81 -8.52 -2.38
CA GLU A 76 14.44 -8.23 -3.76
C GLU A 76 15.29 -7.11 -4.38
N ILE A 77 15.78 -6.16 -3.59
CA ILE A 77 16.65 -5.07 -4.09
C ILE A 77 18.13 -5.45 -4.14
N GLU A 78 18.54 -6.50 -3.43
CA GLU A 78 19.92 -7.01 -3.44
C GLU A 78 20.19 -8.06 -4.52
N GLN A 79 19.15 -8.48 -5.27
CA GLN A 79 19.25 -9.36 -6.44
C GLN A 79 19.59 -8.59 -7.71
#